data_AF-A0A7Z7PVF0-F1
#
_entry.id   AF-A0A7Z7PVF0-F1
#
_cell.length_a   1.000
_cell.length_b   1.000
_cell.length_c   1.000
_cell.angle_alpha   90.00
_cell.angle_beta   90.00
_cell.angle_gamma   90.00
#
_symmetry.space_group_name_H-M   'P 1'
#
loop_
_entity.id
_entity.type
_entity.pdbx_description
1 polymer ?
#
loop_
_entity_poly.entity_id
_entity_poly.type
_entity_poly.pdbx_seq_one_letter_code
_entity_poly.pdbx_strand_id
1 'polypeptide(L)'
;MVHNIPVIKKLANQLVKLYRREAKESDWKWFERYLTYGNSVLPEALLYAWQATGNEKYKHIAFESFHFLLSKIIIGPNIKVISNKGWLHKQNKKTPINGGEQPIDIAYTILALSAFYKVSDNPQYLHLMQSAMNWFLGQNHLNQIIYNPATGGCYDGLEEYNVNLNQGAESTVSYLMARLCLEKVKQDI
;
A
#
# COMPACT_ATOMS: atom_id res chain seq x y z
N MET A 1 6.24 26.01 6.91
CA MET A 1 7.57 25.53 7.36
C MET A 1 7.36 24.19 8.03
N VAL A 2 8.10 23.14 7.67
CA VAL A 2 7.95 21.83 8.33
C VAL A 2 8.54 21.92 9.73
N HIS A 3 7.70 21.81 10.76
CA HIS A 3 8.15 21.75 12.15
C HIS A 3 8.74 20.35 12.45
N ASN A 4 9.75 20.27 13.33
CA ASN A 4 10.35 19.01 13.82
C ASN A 4 11.23 18.19 12.86
N ILE A 5 11.98 18.83 11.95
CA ILE A 5 13.01 18.17 11.12
C ILE A 5 13.93 17.18 11.89
N PRO A 6 14.41 17.48 13.12
CA PRO A 6 15.23 16.53 13.88
C PRO A 6 14.50 15.22 14.19
N VAL A 7 13.20 15.26 14.49
CA VAL A 7 12.38 14.07 14.78
C VAL A 7 12.16 13.26 13.51
N ILE A 8 11.83 13.93 12.39
CA ILE A 8 11.68 13.29 11.07
C ILE A 8 12.97 12.53 10.71
N LYS A 9 14.13 13.19 10.81
CA LYS A 9 15.43 12.54 10.54
C LYS A 9 15.69 11.36 11.47
N LYS A 10 15.36 11.47 12.76
CA LYS A 10 15.54 10.37 13.73
C LYS A 10 14.75 9.13 13.34
N LEU A 11 13.44 9.28 13.07
CA LEU A 11 12.55 8.17 12.72
C LEU A 11 12.86 7.60 11.33
N ALA A 12 13.09 8.46 10.33
CA ALA A 12 13.48 8.02 8.99
C ALA A 12 14.81 7.24 9.02
N ASN A 13 15.79 7.68 9.82
CA ASN A 13 17.04 6.95 9.99
C ASN A 13 16.84 5.57 10.67
N GLN A 14 15.82 5.39 11.50
CA GLN A 14 15.48 4.07 12.04
C GLN A 14 14.93 3.15 10.94
N LEU A 15 14.01 3.63 10.10
CA LEU A 15 13.53 2.87 8.93
C LEU A 15 14.67 2.51 7.98
N VAL A 16 15.58 3.45 7.69
CA VAL A 16 16.77 3.18 6.85
C VAL A 16 17.67 2.11 7.46
N LYS A 17 17.85 2.09 8.79
CA LYS A 17 18.62 1.04 9.47
C LYS A 17 17.97 -0.33 9.32
N LEU A 18 16.64 -0.41 9.50
CA LEU A 18 15.87 -1.65 9.32
C LEU A 18 15.99 -2.15 7.88
N TYR A 19 15.74 -1.27 6.90
CA TYR A 19 15.92 -1.56 5.47
C TYR A 19 17.30 -2.13 5.16
N ARG A 20 18.36 -1.42 5.56
CA ARG A 20 19.74 -1.84 5.27
C ARG A 20 20.11 -3.16 5.92
N ARG A 21 19.55 -3.46 7.10
CA ARG A 21 19.78 -4.73 7.78
C ARG A 21 19.19 -5.89 7.00
N GLU A 22 17.96 -5.75 6.51
CA GLU A 22 17.26 -6.84 5.83
C GLU A 22 17.59 -6.94 4.33
N ALA A 23 17.92 -5.84 3.66
CA ALA A 23 18.17 -5.79 2.22
C ALA A 23 19.63 -6.06 1.81
N LYS A 24 20.57 -6.17 2.77
CA LYS A 24 22.02 -6.17 2.52
C LYS A 24 22.50 -7.24 1.54
N GLU A 25 21.87 -8.41 1.52
CA GLU A 25 22.40 -9.64 0.91
C GLU A 25 21.31 -10.47 0.21
N SER A 26 20.26 -9.84 -0.31
CA SER A 26 19.16 -10.53 -1.00
C SER A 26 18.36 -9.62 -1.92
N ASP A 27 17.55 -10.21 -2.78
CA ASP A 27 16.48 -9.56 -3.55
C ASP A 27 15.34 -8.99 -2.68
N TRP A 28 15.39 -9.21 -1.36
CA TRP A 28 14.43 -8.71 -0.39
C TRP A 28 14.64 -7.22 -0.05
N LYS A 29 14.10 -6.35 -0.89
CA LYS A 29 14.18 -4.89 -0.74
C LYS A 29 13.10 -4.36 0.20
N TRP A 30 13.14 -4.79 1.46
CA TRP A 30 12.13 -4.44 2.47
C TRP A 30 12.73 -4.15 3.85
N PHE A 31 11.92 -3.54 4.73
CA PHE A 31 12.31 -3.09 6.07
C PHE A 31 12.36 -4.22 7.12
N GLU A 32 11.58 -5.28 6.90
CA GLU A 32 11.36 -6.36 7.86
C GLU A 32 11.55 -7.72 7.18
N ARG A 33 11.61 -8.81 7.95
CA ARG A 33 11.74 -10.17 7.39
C ARG A 33 10.46 -10.71 6.76
N TYR A 34 9.38 -9.94 6.81
CA TYR A 34 8.08 -10.30 6.30
C TYR A 34 7.31 -9.05 5.85
N LEU A 35 6.24 -9.24 5.09
CA LEU A 35 5.25 -8.23 4.74
C LEU A 35 3.93 -8.61 5.41
N THR A 36 3.24 -7.63 6.00
CA THR A 36 1.95 -7.84 6.68
C THR A 36 0.82 -7.06 6.01
N TYR A 37 0.08 -6.25 6.76
CA TYR A 37 -0.91 -5.30 6.24
C TYR A 37 -0.40 -3.86 6.42
N GLY A 38 -1.04 -2.90 5.76
CA GLY A 38 -0.69 -1.49 5.82
C GLY A 38 0.73 -1.17 5.32
N ASN A 39 1.37 -2.09 4.60
CA ASN A 39 2.79 -2.03 4.26
C ASN A 39 3.18 -0.73 3.52
N SER A 40 2.28 -0.20 2.68
CA SER A 40 2.52 0.99 1.84
C SER A 40 2.88 2.25 2.63
N VAL A 41 2.55 2.32 3.92
CA VAL A 41 2.90 3.46 4.78
C VAL A 41 4.41 3.60 5.00
N LEU A 42 5.17 2.50 4.95
CA LEU A 42 6.62 2.52 5.21
C LEU A 42 7.41 3.25 4.11
N PRO A 43 7.28 2.88 2.81
CA PRO A 43 7.90 3.65 1.74
C PRO A 43 7.34 5.08 1.63
N GLU A 44 6.03 5.27 1.85
CA GLU A 44 5.40 6.60 1.85
C GLU A 44 6.00 7.52 2.92
N ALA A 45 6.22 7.01 4.14
CA ALA A 45 6.86 7.78 5.21
C ALA A 45 8.27 8.24 4.83
N LEU A 46 9.06 7.42 4.14
CA LEU A 46 10.39 7.83 3.65
C LEU A 46 10.31 8.82 2.49
N LEU A 47 9.27 8.73 1.64
CA LEU A 47 9.01 9.72 0.60
C LEU A 47 8.78 11.11 1.21
N TYR A 48 7.90 11.21 2.21
CA TYR A 48 7.66 12.46 2.93
C TYR A 48 8.89 12.93 3.72
N ALA A 49 9.64 12.01 4.33
CA ALA A 49 10.90 12.36 4.99
C ALA A 49 11.91 12.96 4.02
N TRP A 50 12.00 12.45 2.79
CA TRP A 50 12.81 13.06 1.73
C TRP A 50 12.31 14.46 1.39
N GLN A 51 11.02 14.65 1.10
CA GLN A 51 10.46 15.97 0.77
C GLN A 51 10.71 17.01 1.87
N ALA A 52 10.64 16.59 3.14
CA ALA A 52 10.88 17.47 4.29
C ALA A 52 12.36 17.82 4.50
N THR A 53 13.29 16.96 4.10
CA THR A 53 14.71 17.06 4.51
C THR A 53 15.71 17.21 3.37
N GLY A 54 15.31 16.95 2.13
CA GLY A 54 16.20 16.88 0.96
C GLY A 54 17.17 15.70 0.98
N ASN A 55 17.02 14.73 1.88
CA ASN A 55 17.96 13.63 2.01
C ASN A 55 17.69 12.52 0.98
N GLU A 56 18.50 12.47 -0.07
CA GLU A 56 18.38 11.52 -1.19
C GLU A 56 18.42 10.04 -0.77
N LYS A 57 18.99 9.70 0.38
CA LYS A 57 18.94 8.32 0.90
C LYS A 57 17.51 7.88 1.21
N TYR A 58 16.67 8.79 1.71
CA TYR A 58 15.27 8.50 1.98
C TYR A 58 14.50 8.29 0.68
N LYS A 59 14.74 9.14 -0.33
CA LYS A 59 14.15 9.00 -1.66
C LYS A 59 14.48 7.63 -2.27
N HIS A 60 15.76 7.30 -2.33
CA HIS A 60 16.21 6.05 -2.95
C HIS A 60 15.54 4.83 -2.33
N ILE A 61 15.53 4.76 -0.99
CA ILE A 61 14.92 3.63 -0.27
C ILE A 61 13.40 3.63 -0.41
N ALA A 62 12.75 4.81 -0.40
CA ALA A 62 11.31 4.92 -0.61
C ALA A 62 10.90 4.29 -1.96
N PHE A 63 11.56 4.68 -3.06
CA PHE A 63 11.26 4.13 -4.38
C PHE A 63 11.63 2.65 -4.52
N GLU A 64 12.80 2.23 -4.04
CA GLU A 64 13.24 0.83 -4.14
C GLU A 64 12.28 -0.11 -3.37
N SER A 65 11.90 0.26 -2.14
CA SER A 65 10.99 -0.54 -1.32
C SER A 65 9.54 -0.49 -1.80
N PHE A 66 9.06 0.64 -2.34
CA PHE A 66 7.72 0.70 -2.92
C PHE A 66 7.61 -0.13 -4.19
N HIS A 67 8.60 -0.05 -5.08
CA HIS A 67 8.66 -0.90 -6.27
C HIS A 67 8.68 -2.39 -5.89
N PHE A 68 9.47 -2.75 -4.87
CA PHE A 68 9.48 -4.10 -4.33
C PHE A 68 8.10 -4.53 -3.83
N LEU A 69 7.41 -3.71 -3.03
CA LEU A 69 6.07 -4.01 -2.55
C LEU A 69 5.09 -4.20 -3.71
N LEU A 70 5.06 -3.29 -4.68
CA LEU A 70 4.20 -3.37 -5.87
C LEU A 70 4.45 -4.67 -6.65
N SER A 71 5.70 -5.14 -6.74
CA SER A 71 6.01 -6.43 -7.37
C SER A 71 5.41 -7.65 -6.65
N LYS A 72 5.00 -7.50 -5.39
CA LYS A 72 4.36 -8.56 -4.59
C LYS A 72 2.84 -8.47 -4.60
N ILE A 73 2.29 -7.26 -4.72
CA ILE A 73 0.86 -7.01 -4.60
C ILE A 73 0.15 -6.73 -5.92
N ILE A 74 0.87 -6.57 -7.03
CA ILE A 74 0.28 -6.41 -8.38
C ILE A 74 0.54 -7.68 -9.19
N ILE A 75 -0.53 -8.41 -9.52
CA ILE A 75 -0.47 -9.66 -10.28
C ILE A 75 -1.28 -9.49 -11.57
N GLY A 76 -0.57 -9.31 -12.69
CA GLY A 76 -1.20 -8.98 -13.97
C GLY A 76 -1.93 -7.63 -13.87
N PRO A 77 -3.23 -7.55 -14.23
CA PRO A 77 -4.01 -6.32 -14.14
C PRO A 77 -4.59 -6.06 -12.74
N ASN A 78 -4.48 -7.00 -11.80
CA ASN A 78 -5.19 -6.97 -10.53
C ASN A 78 -4.25 -6.67 -9.36
N ILE A 79 -4.75 -5.92 -8.38
CA ILE A 79 -4.14 -5.89 -7.06
C ILE A 79 -4.56 -7.14 -6.28
N LYS A 80 -3.60 -7.74 -5.59
CA LYS A 80 -3.76 -8.83 -4.63
C LYS A 80 -2.85 -8.56 -3.46
N VAL A 81 -3.38 -7.99 -2.40
CA VAL A 81 -2.59 -7.57 -1.24
C VAL A 81 -2.05 -8.78 -0.47
N ILE A 82 -1.10 -8.53 0.44
CA ILE A 82 -0.51 -9.60 1.23
C ILE A 82 -1.57 -10.13 2.19
N SER A 83 -1.91 -11.40 2.03
CA SER A 83 -2.89 -12.09 2.87
C SER A 83 -2.48 -12.09 4.34
N ASN A 84 -3.44 -11.77 5.22
CA ASN A 84 -3.31 -11.96 6.66
C ASN A 84 -3.27 -13.41 7.11
N LYS A 85 -3.51 -14.35 6.19
CA LYS A 85 -3.33 -15.78 6.40
C LYS A 85 -1.88 -16.13 6.14
N GLY A 86 -1.06 -15.98 7.18
CA GLY A 86 0.31 -16.50 7.21
C GLY A 86 1.39 -15.56 6.68
N TRP A 87 1.02 -14.35 6.20
CA TRP A 87 1.93 -13.28 5.78
C TRP A 87 2.98 -13.70 4.73
N LEU A 88 3.65 -12.74 4.09
CA LEU A 88 4.74 -13.07 3.15
C LEU A 88 6.08 -12.96 3.87
N HIS A 89 6.75 -14.09 4.10
CA HIS A 89 8.05 -14.13 4.78
C HIS A 89 9.21 -14.24 3.77
N LYS A 90 10.32 -13.55 4.03
CA LYS A 90 11.54 -13.53 3.21
C LYS A 90 12.05 -14.93 2.83
N GLN A 91 11.99 -15.87 3.76
CA GLN A 91 12.49 -17.24 3.56
C GLN A 91 11.46 -18.18 2.90
N ASN A 92 10.21 -17.74 2.76
CA ASN A 92 9.10 -18.58 2.38
C ASN A 92 8.53 -18.13 1.02
N LYS A 93 8.94 -18.81 -0.05
CA LYS A 93 8.47 -18.56 -1.42
C LYS A 93 7.12 -19.23 -1.72
N LYS A 94 6.24 -19.37 -0.71
CA LYS A 94 4.94 -20.01 -0.89
C LYS A 94 4.09 -19.24 -1.90
N THR A 95 3.24 -19.99 -2.60
CA THR A 95 2.23 -19.48 -3.53
C THR A 95 1.35 -18.43 -2.84
N PRO A 96 0.90 -17.37 -3.55
CA PRO A 96 -0.02 -16.39 -3.01
C PRO A 96 -1.27 -17.07 -2.42
N ILE A 97 -1.55 -16.81 -1.14
CA ILE A 97 -2.73 -17.34 -0.43
C ILE A 97 -3.94 -16.48 -0.82
N ASN A 98 -5.09 -17.11 -1.05
CA ASN A 98 -6.35 -16.42 -1.31
C ASN A 98 -7.03 -16.02 0.01
N GLY A 99 -7.69 -14.87 0.01
CA GLY A 99 -8.38 -14.32 1.18
C GLY A 99 -7.43 -13.69 2.20
N GLY A 100 -7.99 -13.15 3.27
CA GLY A 100 -7.25 -12.33 4.23
C GLY A 100 -6.86 -10.95 3.69
N GLU A 101 -7.57 -10.46 2.67
CA GLU A 101 -7.34 -9.14 2.06
C GLU A 101 -8.27 -8.12 2.70
N GLN A 102 -7.73 -6.97 3.13
CA GLN A 102 -8.47 -5.97 3.90
C GLN A 102 -8.50 -4.60 3.21
N PRO A 103 -9.60 -3.83 3.32
CA PRO A 103 -9.73 -2.49 2.75
C PRO A 103 -8.57 -1.52 3.07
N ILE A 104 -8.02 -1.57 4.28
CA ILE A 104 -6.91 -0.71 4.72
C ILE A 104 -5.68 -0.83 3.83
N ASP A 105 -5.35 -2.04 3.37
CA ASP A 105 -4.21 -2.29 2.50
C ASP A 105 -4.37 -1.62 1.14
N ILE A 106 -5.58 -1.70 0.60
CA ILE A 106 -5.94 -1.09 -0.68
C ILE A 106 -5.90 0.44 -0.54
N ALA A 107 -6.50 0.97 0.52
CA ALA A 107 -6.52 2.40 0.80
C ALA A 107 -5.10 2.97 0.95
N TYR A 108 -4.25 2.33 1.76
CA TYR A 108 -2.87 2.77 1.96
C TYR A 108 -2.05 2.66 0.68
N THR A 109 -2.30 1.64 -0.15
CA THR A 109 -1.66 1.53 -1.46
C THR A 109 -2.05 2.67 -2.39
N ILE A 110 -3.32 3.05 -2.44
CA ILE A 110 -3.79 4.18 -3.26
C ILE A 110 -3.20 5.51 -2.80
N LEU A 111 -3.14 5.74 -1.48
CA LEU A 111 -2.53 6.94 -0.91
C LEU A 111 -1.04 7.03 -1.25
N ALA A 112 -0.30 5.93 -1.07
CA ALA A 112 1.11 5.87 -1.46
C ALA A 112 1.27 6.11 -2.97
N LEU A 113 0.52 5.43 -3.83
CA LEU A 113 0.58 5.64 -5.28
C LEU A 113 0.35 7.11 -5.65
N SER A 114 -0.61 7.79 -5.02
CA SER A 114 -0.84 9.22 -5.22
C SER A 114 0.36 10.07 -4.79
N ALA A 115 0.95 9.78 -3.63
CA ALA A 115 2.12 10.49 -3.12
C ALA A 115 3.33 10.32 -4.06
N PHE A 116 3.57 9.09 -4.53
CA PHE A 116 4.65 8.79 -5.48
C PHE A 116 4.39 9.40 -6.86
N TYR A 117 3.14 9.42 -7.34
CA TYR A 117 2.76 10.10 -8.57
C TYR A 117 3.11 11.59 -8.52
N LYS A 118 2.69 12.31 -7.48
CA LYS A 118 2.92 13.76 -7.32
C LYS A 118 4.37 14.21 -7.37
N VAL A 119 5.33 13.31 -7.13
CA VAL A 119 6.75 13.65 -7.10
C VAL A 119 7.54 13.08 -8.28
N SER A 120 6.94 12.19 -9.06
CA SER A 120 7.62 11.51 -10.17
C SER A 120 6.94 11.70 -11.52
N ASP A 121 5.68 12.17 -11.53
CA ASP A 121 4.81 12.28 -12.69
C ASP A 121 4.71 10.99 -13.52
N ASN A 122 4.96 9.83 -12.91
CA ASN A 122 4.90 8.54 -13.60
C ASN A 122 3.43 8.10 -13.78
N PRO A 123 2.89 8.10 -15.01
CA PRO A 123 1.47 7.77 -15.26
C PRO A 123 1.11 6.32 -14.88
N GLN A 124 2.10 5.43 -14.76
CA GLN A 124 1.86 4.06 -14.28
C GLN A 124 1.20 4.05 -12.90
N TYR A 125 1.52 5.00 -12.02
CA TYR A 125 0.90 5.06 -10.70
C TYR A 125 -0.61 5.36 -10.76
N LEU A 126 -1.07 6.16 -11.74
CA LEU A 126 -2.50 6.41 -11.95
C LEU A 126 -3.24 5.14 -12.37
N HIS A 127 -2.65 4.36 -13.28
CA HIS A 127 -3.22 3.09 -13.71
C HIS A 127 -3.33 2.10 -12.54
N LEU A 128 -2.30 2.04 -11.69
CA LEU A 128 -2.31 1.20 -10.49
C LEU A 128 -3.34 1.69 -9.46
N MET A 129 -3.54 3.00 -9.30
CA MET A 129 -4.58 3.54 -8.40
C MET A 129 -5.98 3.12 -8.87
N GLN A 130 -6.23 3.16 -10.19
CA GLN A 130 -7.51 2.72 -10.74
C GLN A 130 -7.70 1.21 -10.58
N SER A 131 -6.67 0.40 -10.83
CA SER A 131 -6.70 -1.05 -10.57
C SER A 131 -6.99 -1.35 -9.10
N ALA A 132 -6.33 -0.64 -8.18
CA ALA A 132 -6.56 -0.77 -6.75
C ALA A 132 -7.99 -0.37 -6.36
N MET A 133 -8.55 0.70 -6.93
CA MET A 133 -9.96 1.05 -6.68
C MET A 133 -10.94 0.01 -7.22
N ASN A 134 -10.63 -0.63 -8.35
CA ASN A 134 -11.51 -1.65 -8.90
C ASN A 134 -11.63 -2.89 -8.00
N TRP A 135 -10.66 -3.14 -7.10
CA TRP A 135 -10.78 -4.20 -6.09
C TRP A 135 -12.03 -4.01 -5.22
N PHE A 136 -12.36 -2.78 -4.83
CA PHE A 136 -13.58 -2.46 -4.09
C PHE A 136 -14.85 -2.73 -4.90
N LEU A 137 -14.75 -2.66 -6.23
CA LEU A 137 -15.84 -2.84 -7.18
C LEU A 137 -15.94 -4.28 -7.72
N GLY A 138 -15.19 -5.22 -7.14
CA GLY A 138 -15.26 -6.63 -7.49
C GLY A 138 -14.15 -7.13 -8.39
N GLN A 139 -13.15 -6.33 -8.75
CA GLN A 139 -11.94 -6.84 -9.43
C GLN A 139 -10.98 -7.49 -8.43
N ASN A 140 -11.45 -8.58 -7.83
CA ASN A 140 -10.75 -9.37 -6.81
C ASN A 140 -11.00 -10.88 -7.03
N HIS A 141 -10.40 -11.76 -6.23
CA HIS A 141 -10.43 -13.21 -6.50
C HIS A 141 -11.82 -13.85 -6.40
N LEU A 142 -12.78 -13.22 -5.71
CA LEU A 142 -14.16 -13.69 -5.63
C LEU A 142 -15.06 -13.09 -6.71
N ASN A 143 -14.59 -12.10 -7.47
CA ASN A 143 -15.43 -11.27 -8.33
C ASN A 143 -16.61 -10.63 -7.58
N GLN A 144 -16.42 -10.27 -6.31
CA GLN A 144 -17.47 -9.75 -5.43
C GLN A 144 -17.19 -8.33 -4.97
N ILE A 145 -18.22 -7.48 -5.02
CA ILE A 145 -18.13 -6.10 -4.60
C ILE A 145 -17.87 -6.02 -3.08
N ILE A 146 -16.91 -5.18 -2.68
CA ILE A 146 -16.58 -4.88 -1.28
C ILE A 146 -17.23 -3.58 -0.80
N TYR A 147 -17.32 -2.58 -1.67
CA TYR A 147 -18.05 -1.35 -1.38
C TYR A 147 -19.57 -1.53 -1.61
N ASN A 148 -20.41 -1.29 -0.62
CA ASN A 148 -21.85 -1.34 -0.79
C ASN A 148 -22.41 0.01 -1.30
N PRO A 149 -22.83 0.13 -2.58
CA PRO A 149 -23.35 1.39 -3.12
C PRO A 149 -24.71 1.79 -2.53
N ALA A 150 -25.49 0.85 -2.00
CA ALA A 150 -26.80 1.13 -1.43
C ALA A 150 -26.70 1.76 -0.03
N THR A 151 -25.71 1.36 0.76
CA THR A 151 -25.51 1.88 2.13
C THR A 151 -24.39 2.90 2.24
N GLY A 152 -23.48 2.95 1.27
CA GLY A 152 -22.23 3.72 1.37
C GLY A 152 -21.17 3.07 2.25
N GLY A 153 -21.45 1.90 2.85
CA GLY A 153 -20.52 1.16 3.69
C GLY A 153 -19.55 0.28 2.89
N CYS A 154 -18.59 -0.31 3.59
CA CYS A 154 -17.57 -1.17 3.00
C CYS A 154 -17.45 -2.46 3.82
N TYR A 155 -17.40 -3.60 3.15
CA TYR A 155 -17.21 -4.89 3.79
C TYR A 155 -15.78 -5.05 4.32
N ASP A 156 -15.61 -5.73 5.46
CA ASP A 156 -14.36 -5.80 6.22
C ASP A 156 -13.22 -6.55 5.52
N GLY A 157 -13.52 -7.36 4.50
CA GLY A 157 -12.48 -7.98 3.70
C GLY A 157 -12.96 -9.16 2.87
N LEU A 158 -12.01 -9.75 2.14
CA LEU A 158 -12.20 -10.98 1.39
C LEU A 158 -11.62 -12.16 2.16
N GLU A 159 -12.42 -13.19 2.34
CA GLU A 159 -11.96 -14.51 2.75
C GLU A 159 -11.65 -15.37 1.52
N GLU A 160 -11.26 -16.62 1.76
CA GLU A 160 -10.88 -17.53 0.68
C GLU A 160 -12.05 -17.84 -0.26
N TYR A 161 -13.26 -17.98 0.29
CA TYR A 161 -14.47 -18.40 -0.43
C TYR A 161 -15.66 -17.45 -0.26
N ASN A 162 -15.54 -16.40 0.57
CA ASN A 162 -16.65 -15.50 0.90
C ASN A 162 -16.16 -14.08 1.20
N VAL A 163 -17.05 -13.09 1.11
CA VAL A 163 -16.81 -11.75 1.68
C VAL A 163 -17.14 -11.78 3.17
N ASN A 164 -16.35 -11.07 3.97
CA ASN A 164 -16.72 -10.75 5.34
C ASN A 164 -17.72 -9.58 5.33
N LEU A 165 -19.00 -9.86 5.57
CA LEU A 165 -20.09 -8.89 5.41
C LEU A 165 -20.17 -7.83 6.52
N ASN A 166 -19.30 -7.90 7.53
CA ASN A 166 -19.20 -6.84 8.53
C ASN A 166 -18.83 -5.51 7.85
N GLN A 167 -19.42 -4.42 8.33
CA GLN A 167 -19.17 -3.07 7.82
C GLN A 167 -18.67 -2.17 8.96
N GLY A 168 -17.47 -2.47 9.44
CA GLY A 168 -16.83 -1.70 10.49
C GLY A 168 -16.49 -0.26 10.07
N ALA A 169 -16.13 0.56 11.06
CA ALA A 169 -15.68 1.93 10.80
C ALA A 169 -14.37 1.96 9.99
N GLU A 170 -13.44 1.02 10.23
CA GLU A 170 -12.16 0.95 9.53
C GLU A 170 -12.37 0.74 8.03
N SER A 171 -13.09 -0.31 7.63
CA SER A 171 -13.33 -0.65 6.22
C SER A 171 -14.04 0.48 5.47
N THR A 172 -15.03 1.09 6.11
CA THR A 172 -15.77 2.22 5.54
C THR A 172 -14.87 3.44 5.35
N VAL A 173 -14.08 3.81 6.36
CA VAL A 173 -13.14 4.93 6.26
C VAL A 173 -12.04 4.65 5.23
N SER A 174 -11.54 3.43 5.16
CA SER A 174 -10.56 2.99 4.16
C SER A 174 -11.07 3.22 2.73
N TYR A 175 -12.30 2.80 2.42
CA TYR A 175 -12.90 3.08 1.11
C TYR A 175 -13.05 4.59 0.85
N LEU A 176 -13.55 5.36 1.81
CA LEU A 176 -13.74 6.80 1.65
C LEU A 176 -12.42 7.54 1.42
N MET A 177 -11.37 7.18 2.16
CA MET A 177 -10.01 7.72 1.97
C MET A 177 -9.49 7.41 0.56
N ALA A 178 -9.65 6.17 0.11
CA ALA A 178 -9.22 5.74 -1.22
C ALA A 178 -9.97 6.50 -2.33
N ARG A 179 -11.30 6.63 -2.21
CA ARG A 179 -12.14 7.36 -3.16
C ARG A 179 -11.77 8.84 -3.21
N LEU A 180 -11.67 9.51 -2.06
CA LEU A 180 -11.29 10.93 -1.99
C LEU A 180 -9.91 11.19 -2.59
N CYS A 181 -8.96 10.29 -2.35
CA CYS A 181 -7.63 10.37 -2.93
C CYS A 181 -7.66 10.30 -4.45
N LEU A 182 -8.38 9.32 -5.02
CA LEU A 182 -8.48 9.16 -6.47
C LEU A 182 -9.19 10.33 -7.15
N GLU A 183 -10.30 10.82 -6.57
CA GLU A 183 -11.03 11.98 -7.09
C GLU A 183 -10.15 13.23 -7.12
N LYS A 184 -9.37 13.47 -6.07
CA LYS A 184 -8.46 14.62 -6.03
C LYS A 184 -7.40 14.55 -7.13
N VAL A 185 -6.79 13.39 -7.34
CA VAL A 185 -5.78 13.23 -8.40
C VAL A 185 -6.39 13.44 -9.79
N LYS A 186 -7.65 13.03 -10.03
CA LYS A 186 -8.34 13.28 -11.30
C LYS A 186 -8.66 14.75 -11.55
N GLN A 187 -8.82 15.56 -10.52
CA GLN A 187 -9.03 17.00 -10.63
C GLN A 187 -7.73 17.77 -10.90
N ASP A 188 -6.60 17.21 -10.47
CA ASP A 188 -5.26 17.82 -10.60
C ASP A 188 -4.61 17.56 -11.99
N ILE A 189 -5.25 16.75 -12.86
CA ILE A 189 -4.83 16.41 -14.24
C ILE A 189 -5.72 17.13 -15.25
#